data_AF-A0A2Z5AEG3-F1
#
_entry.id   AF-A0A2Z5AEG3-F1
#
_cell.length_a   1.000
_cell.length_b   1.000
_cell.length_c   1.000
_cell.angle_alpha   90.00
_cell.angle_beta   90.00
_cell.angle_gamma   90.00
#
_symmetry.space_group_name_H-M   'P 1'
#
loop_
_entity.id
_entity.type
_entity.pdbx_description
1 polymer ?
#
loop_
_entity_poly.entity_id
_entity_poly.type
_entity_poly.pdbx_seq_one_letter_code
_entity_poly.pdbx_strand_id
1 'polypeptide(L)' 'APQVTLIANGGLHTPEHASSVMEEGADIIAIGKAALANPDLPQRLARKEPLDEFDASILGPIANIKSSELTLA' A
#
# COMPACT_ATOMS: atom_id res chain seq x y z
N ALA A 1 21.59 -6.15 -9.99
CA ALA A 1 22.65 -6.44 -9.00
C ALA A 1 22.31 -7.79 -8.36
N PRO A 2 23.03 -8.88 -8.66
CA PRO A 2 22.54 -10.24 -8.41
C PRO A 2 22.50 -10.70 -6.94
N GLN A 3 22.70 -9.81 -5.96
CA GLN A 3 22.63 -10.11 -4.52
C GLN A 3 22.01 -8.98 -3.67
N VAL A 4 21.35 -8.00 -4.29
CA VAL A 4 20.71 -6.90 -3.57
C VAL A 4 19.23 -7.18 -3.49
N THR A 5 18.66 -7.19 -2.27
CA THR A 5 17.21 -7.27 -2.08
C THR A 5 16.55 -6.03 -2.68
N LEU A 6 15.58 -6.23 -3.56
CA LEU A 6 14.84 -5.19 -4.25
C LEU A 6 13.47 -4.97 -3.61
N ILE A 7 13.24 -3.75 -3.15
CA ILE A 7 11.93 -3.29 -2.69
C ILE A 7 11.34 -2.39 -3.78
N ALA A 8 10.28 -2.84 -4.43
CA ALA A 8 9.59 -2.06 -5.46
C ALA A 8 8.41 -1.28 -4.88
N ASN A 9 8.16 -0.07 -5.39
CA ASN A 9 7.03 0.76 -5.03
C ASN A 9 6.50 1.52 -6.26
N GLY A 10 5.31 2.12 -6.14
CA GLY A 10 4.72 2.99 -7.17
C GLY A 10 3.65 2.28 -8.03
N GLY A 11 2.37 2.57 -7.77
CA GLY A 11 1.25 2.04 -8.56
C GLY A 11 0.89 0.56 -8.32
N LEU A 12 1.62 -0.14 -7.44
CA LEU A 12 1.54 -1.60 -7.25
C LEU A 12 0.42 -2.08 -6.31
N HIS A 13 -0.60 -1.26 -6.10
CA HIS A 13 -1.67 -1.52 -5.14
C HIS A 13 -2.72 -2.54 -5.59
N THR A 14 -2.67 -2.99 -6.86
CA THR A 14 -3.49 -4.11 -7.34
C THR A 14 -2.68 -5.41 -7.28
N PRO A 15 -3.32 -6.56 -6.98
CA PRO A 15 -2.64 -7.85 -6.99
C PRO A 15 -1.93 -8.16 -8.31
N GLU A 16 -2.51 -7.75 -9.43
CA GLU A 16 -1.98 -7.99 -10.77
C GLU A 16 -0.67 -7.22 -11.00
N HIS A 17 -0.63 -5.93 -10.67
CA HIS A 17 0.60 -5.13 -10.82
C HIS A 17 1.69 -5.57 -9.85
N ALA A 18 1.32 -5.89 -8.60
CA ALA A 18 2.27 -6.40 -7.62
C ALA A 18 2.89 -7.73 -8.09
N SER A 19 2.08 -8.64 -8.64
CA SER A 19 2.56 -9.94 -9.14
C SER A 19 3.50 -9.78 -10.34
N SER A 20 3.17 -8.92 -11.30
CA SER A 20 4.05 -8.63 -12.46
C SER A 20 5.43 -8.18 -12.01
N VAL A 21 5.49 -7.24 -11.06
CA VAL A 21 6.77 -6.68 -10.61
C VAL A 21 7.59 -7.67 -9.77
N MET A 22 6.93 -8.56 -9.02
CA MET A 22 7.60 -9.68 -8.36
C MET A 22 8.22 -10.64 -9.39
N GLU A 23 7.50 -10.97 -10.45
CA GLU A 23 8.00 -11.82 -11.55
C GLU A 23 9.18 -11.16 -12.31
N GLU A 24 9.18 -9.83 -12.40
CA GLU A 24 10.28 -9.04 -12.99
C GLU A 24 11.53 -8.94 -12.09
N GLY A 25 11.46 -9.43 -10.85
CA GLY A 25 12.61 -9.59 -9.96
C GLY A 25 12.61 -8.74 -8.69
N ALA A 26 11.47 -8.14 -8.30
CA ALA A 26 11.34 -7.58 -6.97
C ALA A 26 11.22 -8.67 -5.90
N ASP A 27 11.84 -8.46 -4.74
CA ASP A 27 11.72 -9.37 -3.59
C ASP A 27 10.58 -8.95 -2.65
N ILE A 28 10.32 -7.64 -2.57
CA ILE A 28 9.33 -7.05 -1.66
C ILE A 28 8.57 -5.94 -2.40
N ILE A 29 7.26 -5.87 -2.18
CA ILE A 29 6.42 -4.77 -2.66
C ILE A 29 6.07 -3.84 -1.49
N ALA A 30 6.35 -2.55 -1.65
CA ALA A 30 5.96 -1.50 -0.71
C ALA A 30 4.72 -0.74 -1.23
N ILE A 31 3.64 -0.75 -0.43
CA ILE A 31 2.36 -0.13 -0.75
C ILE A 31 2.12 1.09 0.14
N GLY A 32 2.01 2.28 -0.48
CA GLY A 32 1.74 3.54 0.21
C GLY A 32 0.27 3.95 0.19
N LYS A 33 -0.17 4.59 -0.91
CA LYS A 33 -1.53 5.19 -1.04
C LYS A 33 -2.67 4.24 -0.66
N ALA A 34 -2.65 3.00 -1.12
CA ALA A 34 -3.71 2.05 -0.78
C ALA A 34 -3.69 1.63 0.69
N ALA A 35 -2.51 1.59 1.34
CA ALA A 35 -2.41 1.32 2.77
C ALA A 35 -2.91 2.51 3.61
N LEU A 36 -2.72 3.76 3.13
CA LEU A 36 -3.30 4.95 3.77
C LEU A 36 -4.83 4.96 3.68
N ALA A 37 -5.39 4.55 2.54
CA ALA A 37 -6.84 4.46 2.34
C ALA A 37 -7.47 3.27 3.06
N ASN A 38 -6.70 2.18 3.23
CA ASN A 38 -7.15 0.91 3.79
C ASN A 38 -6.16 0.44 4.87
N PRO A 39 -6.30 0.87 6.14
CA PRO A 39 -5.40 0.44 7.22
C PRO A 39 -5.38 -1.09 7.43
N ASP A 40 -6.45 -1.77 7.02
CA ASP A 40 -6.64 -3.23 7.01
C ASP A 40 -6.32 -3.88 5.64
N LEU A 41 -5.54 -3.20 4.79
CA LEU A 41 -5.18 -3.66 3.44
C LEU A 41 -4.74 -5.14 3.39
N PRO A 42 -3.87 -5.67 4.27
CA PRO A 42 -3.48 -7.07 4.21
C PRO A 42 -4.66 -8.04 4.36
N GLN A 43 -5.60 -7.74 5.27
CA GLN A 43 -6.78 -8.55 5.50
C GLN A 43 -7.73 -8.46 4.31
N ARG A 44 -7.97 -7.26 3.76
CA ARG A 44 -8.83 -7.07 2.59
C ARG A 44 -8.29 -7.80 1.36
N LEU A 45 -6.98 -7.69 1.10
CA LEU A 45 -6.34 -8.43 0.01
C LEU A 45 -6.46 -9.95 0.18
N ALA A 46 -6.23 -10.46 1.40
CA ALA A 46 -6.37 -11.89 1.70
C ALA A 46 -7.81 -12.40 1.48
N ARG A 47 -8.81 -11.57 1.77
CA ARG A 47 -10.24 -11.87 1.61
C ARG A 47 -10.80 -11.51 0.24
N LYS A 48 -10.02 -10.88 -0.63
CA LYS A 48 -10.44 -10.32 -1.93
C LYS A 48 -11.61 -9.32 -1.78
N GLU A 49 -11.56 -8.53 -0.72
CA GLU A 49 -12.52 -7.45 -0.47
C GLU A 49 -12.16 -6.20 -1.28
N PRO A 50 -13.15 -5.36 -1.64
CA PRO A 50 -12.90 -4.11 -2.35
C PRO A 50 -12.05 -3.16 -1.49
N LEU A 51 -11.16 -2.43 -2.17
CA LEU A 51 -10.32 -1.41 -1.55
C LEU A 51 -10.94 -0.04 -1.74
N ASP A 52 -10.86 0.78 -0.69
CA ASP A 52 -11.20 2.19 -0.74
C ASP A 52 -10.15 2.95 -1.55
N GLU A 53 -10.63 3.91 -2.34
CA GLU A 53 -9.78 4.80 -3.13
C GLU A 53 -9.01 5.77 -2.24
N PHE A 54 -7.80 6.14 -2.68
CA PHE A 54 -6.99 7.09 -1.93
C PHE A 54 -7.52 8.52 -2.03
N ASP A 55 -7.98 9.06 -0.91
CA ASP A 55 -8.28 10.47 -0.76
C ASP A 55 -7.03 11.26 -0.32
N ALA A 56 -6.52 12.12 -1.21
CA ALA A 56 -5.36 12.96 -0.95
C ALA A 56 -5.58 13.98 0.19
N SER A 57 -6.83 14.26 0.58
CA SER A 57 -7.16 15.15 1.69
C SER A 57 -6.58 14.67 3.03
N ILE A 58 -6.31 13.36 3.16
CA ILE A 58 -5.68 12.79 4.36
C ILE A 58 -4.29 13.38 4.61
N LEU A 59 -3.58 13.80 3.56
CA LEU A 59 -2.23 14.38 3.69
C LEU A 59 -2.24 15.90 3.96
N GLY A 60 -3.40 16.55 3.91
CA GLY A 60 -3.53 18.00 4.04
C GLY A 60 -3.96 18.48 5.44
N PRO A 61 -3.56 19.69 5.86
CA PRO A 61 -2.56 20.58 5.22
C PRO A 61 -1.11 20.13 5.48
N ILE A 62 -0.92 19.26 6.47
CA ILE A 62 0.37 18.66 6.84
C ILE A 62 0.13 17.14 6.86
N ALA A 63 1.07 16.38 6.32
CA ALA A 63 1.03 14.92 6.35
C ALA A 63 1.51 14.41 7.71
N ASN A 64 0.71 14.65 8.75
CA ASN A 64 0.90 14.11 10.10
C ASN A 64 -0.25 13.16 10.46
N ILE A 65 -0.06 12.37 11.51
CA ILE A 65 -1.14 11.54 12.06
C ILE A 65 -2.16 12.46 12.75
N LYS A 66 -3.40 12.49 12.26
CA LYS A 66 -4.49 13.30 12.81
C LYS A 66 -5.09 12.61 14.03
N SER A 67 -5.72 13.37 14.93
CA SER A 67 -6.36 12.78 16.12
C SER A 67 -7.45 11.75 15.78
N SER A 68 -8.12 11.89 14.64
CA SER A 68 -9.08 10.91 14.15
C SER A 68 -8.45 9.55 13.84
N GLU A 69 -7.18 9.53 13.42
CA GLU A 69 -6.43 8.31 13.05
C GLU A 69 -5.84 7.58 14.27
N LEU A 70 -5.85 8.19 15.46
CA LEU A 70 -5.34 7.57 16.69
C LEU A 70 -6.33 6.61 17.35
N THR A 71 -7.58 6.56 16.87
CA THR A 71 -8.58 5.65 17.42
C THR A 71 -8.26 4.24 16.93
N LEU A 72 -7.88 3.35 17.85
CA LEU A 72 -7.75 1.93 17.53
C LEU A 72 -9.13 1.39 17.15
N ALA A 73 -9.27 0.95 15.91
CA ALA A 73 -10.45 0.22 15.42
C ALA A 73 -10.56 -1.17 16.07
#